data_AF-D8PAV3-F1
#
_entry.id   AF-D8PAV3-F1
#
_cell.length_a   1.000
_cell.length_b   1.000
_cell.length_c   1.000
_cell.angle_alpha   90.00
_cell.angle_beta   90.00
_cell.angle_gamma   90.00
#
_symmetry.space_group_name_H-M   'P 1'
#
loop_
_entity.id
_entity.type
_entity.pdbx_description
1 polymer ?
#
loop_
_entity_poly.entity_id
_entity_poly.type
_entity_poly.pdbx_seq_one_letter_code
_entity_poly.pdbx_strand_id
1 'polypeptide(L)'
;MNQPGFSAKEFQRLGEIMYDARSVNRSDGVWKLVSAVQHVVPYEFSGCGGVDLLRGVDPALGHSTYPREFCQLYMGQGLAADPAVYRLITSGQSVTSSADEPAFSEPKDITSLKLDFGIKTCLSAGVRGEHGTCSYFAFSNFDAKQTDKLRLLLDILTPHFHLSYMRCHSAWNPERPAPPPTLLSKREEEILRWVAAGKTNWEISVILKVSLNTVKFHLKNVFQKIGVENRWSAIAYWQTGEQHRVIPSAPPSDDRSPSGANTTD
;
A
#
# COMPACT_ATOMS: atom_id res chain seq x y z
N MET A 1 14.09 -21.32 -23.95
CA MET A 1 13.82 -20.35 -22.87
C MET A 1 14.95 -19.34 -22.87
N ASN A 2 14.79 -18.20 -23.55
CA ASN A 2 15.76 -17.11 -23.45
C ASN A 2 15.51 -16.45 -22.10
N GLN A 3 16.49 -16.47 -21.20
CA GLN A 3 16.44 -15.57 -20.06
C GLN A 3 16.41 -14.13 -20.60
N PRO A 4 15.57 -13.23 -20.06
CA PRO A 4 15.65 -11.81 -20.36
C PRO A 4 16.97 -11.29 -19.74
N GLY A 5 18.07 -11.49 -20.46
CA GLY A 5 19.39 -11.13 -20.00
C GLY A 5 19.60 -9.62 -20.08
N PHE A 6 20.03 -9.01 -18.98
CA PHE A 6 20.64 -7.69 -19.02
C PHE A 6 22.00 -7.78 -19.71
N SER A 7 22.29 -6.85 -20.61
CA SER A 7 23.65 -6.59 -21.05
C SER A 7 24.49 -6.05 -19.90
N ALA A 8 25.82 -6.15 -20.01
CA ALA A 8 26.73 -5.64 -18.98
C ALA A 8 26.50 -4.15 -18.66
N LYS A 9 26.17 -3.33 -19.67
CA LYS A 9 25.85 -1.90 -19.49
C LYS A 9 24.54 -1.70 -18.75
N GLU A 10 23.50 -2.46 -19.08
CA GLU A 10 22.20 -2.39 -18.38
C GLU A 10 22.33 -2.84 -16.92
N PHE A 11 23.12 -3.88 -16.65
CA PHE A 11 23.38 -4.35 -15.29
C PHE A 11 24.19 -3.33 -14.47
N GLN A 12 25.19 -2.70 -15.08
CA GLN A 12 25.91 -1.59 -14.46
C GLN A 12 24.94 -0.44 -14.12
N ARG A 13 24.06 -0.07 -15.05
CA ARG A 13 23.08 1.01 -14.84
C ARG A 13 22.10 0.69 -13.72
N LEU A 14 21.66 -0.57 -13.63
CA LEU A 14 20.86 -1.06 -12.50
C LEU A 14 21.59 -0.85 -11.17
N GLY A 15 22.88 -1.23 -11.10
CA GLY A 15 23.71 -1.02 -9.92
C GLY A 15 23.88 0.45 -9.52
N GLU A 16 24.04 1.34 -10.50
CA GLU A 16 24.09 2.80 -10.29
C GLU A 16 22.78 3.31 -9.69
N ILE A 17 21.63 2.91 -10.24
CA ILE A 17 20.31 3.30 -9.71
C ILE A 17 20.13 2.83 -8.26
N MET A 18 20.50 1.58 -7.95
CA MET A 18 20.44 1.04 -6.59
C MET A 18 21.36 1.80 -5.63
N TYR A 19 22.55 2.18 -6.09
CA TYR A 19 23.51 2.96 -5.30
C TYR A 19 22.96 4.37 -5.00
N ASP A 20 22.48 5.07 -6.03
CA ASP A 20 21.92 6.42 -5.90
C ASP A 20 20.69 6.44 -5.00
N ALA A 21 19.85 5.41 -5.07
CA ALA A 21 18.67 5.30 -4.22
C ALA A 21 19.01 5.44 -2.74
N ARG A 22 20.17 4.92 -2.29
CA ARG A 22 20.57 4.94 -0.87
C ARG A 22 20.76 6.35 -0.30
N SER A 23 21.10 7.33 -1.12
CA SER A 23 21.42 8.70 -0.69
C SER A 23 20.27 9.68 -0.93
N VAL A 24 19.23 9.29 -1.68
CA VAL A 24 18.06 10.12 -1.94
C VAL A 24 17.32 10.44 -0.64
N ASN A 25 17.20 11.74 -0.35
CA ASN A 25 16.53 12.31 0.82
C ASN A 25 15.75 13.61 0.49
N ARG A 26 15.59 13.95 -0.79
CA ARG A 26 14.82 15.10 -1.28
C ARG A 26 13.61 14.65 -2.07
N SER A 27 12.54 15.42 -2.03
CA SER A 27 11.27 15.10 -2.71
C SER A 27 11.42 14.88 -4.22
N ASP A 28 12.34 15.59 -4.89
CA ASP A 28 12.62 15.42 -6.32
C ASP A 28 13.51 14.21 -6.64
N GLY A 29 14.15 13.61 -5.63
CA GLY A 29 15.12 12.54 -5.84
C GLY A 29 14.48 11.21 -6.25
N VAL A 30 13.29 10.89 -5.71
CA VAL A 30 12.57 9.65 -6.08
C VAL A 30 12.21 9.67 -7.58
N TRP A 31 11.78 10.83 -8.07
CA TRP A 31 11.48 11.03 -9.48
C TRP A 31 12.70 10.78 -10.39
N LYS A 32 13.89 11.25 -9.98
CA LYS A 32 15.14 11.02 -10.73
C LYS A 32 15.49 9.54 -10.84
N LEU A 33 15.25 8.76 -9.77
CA LEU A 33 15.45 7.31 -9.79
C LEU A 33 14.51 6.62 -10.78
N VAL A 34 13.23 7.02 -10.79
CA VAL A 34 12.23 6.51 -11.73
C VAL A 34 12.64 6.85 -13.17
N SER A 35 13.03 8.10 -13.44
CA SER A 35 13.55 8.53 -14.75
C SER A 35 14.78 7.74 -15.19
N ALA A 36 15.65 7.35 -14.27
CA ALA A 36 16.86 6.60 -14.61
C ALA A 36 16.56 5.20 -15.17
N VAL A 37 15.38 4.62 -14.88
CA VAL A 37 14.92 3.35 -15.47
C VAL A 37 14.80 3.45 -16.99
N GLN A 38 14.51 4.63 -17.53
CA GLN A 38 14.37 4.87 -18.97
C GLN A 38 15.65 4.53 -19.76
N HIS A 39 16.81 4.53 -19.11
CA HIS A 39 18.10 4.14 -19.71
C HIS A 39 18.28 2.62 -19.84
N VAL A 40 17.44 1.83 -19.18
CA VAL A 40 17.47 0.36 -19.24
C VAL A 40 16.29 -0.17 -20.04
N VAL A 41 15.08 0.33 -19.76
CA VAL A 41 13.86 0.03 -20.52
C VAL A 41 13.23 1.35 -20.92
N PRO A 42 13.24 1.71 -22.22
CA PRO A 42 12.56 2.91 -22.69
C PRO A 42 11.05 2.83 -22.48
N TYR A 43 10.47 3.91 -21.99
CA TYR A 43 9.03 4.12 -21.82
C TYR A 43 8.70 5.58 -22.16
N GLU A 44 7.42 5.87 -22.41
CA GLU A 44 6.96 7.24 -22.73
C GLU A 44 6.48 7.99 -21.50
N PHE A 45 5.69 7.32 -20.65
CA PHE A 45 5.10 7.93 -19.46
C PHE A 45 5.50 7.18 -18.21
N SER A 46 5.64 7.93 -17.12
CA SER A 46 5.86 7.35 -15.80
C SER A 46 5.19 8.18 -14.72
N GLY A 47 4.86 7.52 -13.63
CA GLY A 47 4.27 8.13 -12.45
C GLY A 47 4.83 7.48 -11.20
N CYS A 48 5.06 8.28 -10.17
CA CYS A 48 5.42 7.77 -8.85
C CYS A 48 4.79 8.65 -7.78
N GLY A 49 4.55 8.09 -6.61
CA GLY A 49 3.98 8.83 -5.51
C GLY A 49 3.68 7.96 -4.31
N GLY A 50 3.07 8.60 -3.31
CA GLY A 50 2.61 7.95 -2.09
C GLY A 50 1.11 7.84 -2.03
N VAL A 51 0.62 6.79 -1.37
CA VAL A 51 -0.77 6.66 -0.94
C VAL A 51 -0.74 6.28 0.53
N ASP A 52 -1.29 7.13 1.40
CA ASP A 52 -1.61 6.78 2.77
C ASP A 52 -2.98 6.08 2.77
N LEU A 53 -3.04 4.80 3.17
CA LEU A 53 -4.30 4.03 3.16
C LEU A 53 -5.40 4.65 4.04
N LEU A 54 -5.04 5.53 4.98
CA LEU A 54 -5.97 6.26 5.85
C LEU A 54 -6.38 7.61 5.27
N ARG A 55 -5.46 8.30 4.58
CA ARG A 55 -5.62 9.71 4.15
C ARG A 55 -5.73 9.91 2.64
N GLY A 56 -5.58 8.86 1.84
CA GLY A 56 -5.60 8.92 0.39
C GLY A 56 -4.23 9.24 -0.21
N VAL A 57 -4.23 9.75 -1.44
CA VAL A 57 -3.00 10.06 -2.19
C VAL A 57 -2.22 11.17 -1.49
N ASP A 58 -0.90 10.96 -1.31
CA ASP A 58 0.00 11.99 -0.81
C ASP A 58 0.50 12.86 -1.99
N PRO A 59 0.04 14.12 -2.12
CA PRO A 59 0.43 14.98 -3.23
C PRO A 59 1.85 15.52 -3.08
N ALA A 60 2.48 15.45 -1.90
CA ALA A 60 3.75 16.12 -1.62
C ALA A 60 4.95 15.47 -2.33
N LEU A 61 4.83 14.19 -2.69
CA LEU A 61 5.91 13.37 -3.27
C LEU A 61 5.51 12.74 -4.61
N GLY A 62 4.36 13.13 -5.16
CA GLY A 62 3.87 12.65 -6.44
C GLY A 62 4.58 13.34 -7.61
N HIS A 63 5.09 12.55 -8.55
CA HIS A 63 5.52 13.05 -9.86
C HIS A 63 4.91 12.21 -10.98
N SER A 64 4.48 12.87 -12.05
CA SER A 64 3.85 12.24 -13.21
C SER A 64 4.27 12.96 -14.48
N THR A 65 4.65 12.18 -15.51
CA THR A 65 4.86 12.69 -16.87
C THR A 65 3.67 12.48 -17.79
N TYR A 66 2.60 11.87 -17.29
CA TYR A 66 1.35 11.75 -18.04
C TYR A 66 0.71 13.13 -18.30
N PRO A 67 -0.10 13.28 -19.36
CA PRO A 67 -0.85 14.51 -19.60
C PRO A 67 -1.60 14.99 -18.35
N ARG A 68 -1.61 16.30 -18.10
CA ARG A 68 -2.21 16.88 -16.88
C ARG A 68 -3.70 16.52 -16.75
N GLU A 69 -4.43 16.59 -17.85
CA GLU A 69 -5.86 16.24 -17.92
C GLU A 69 -6.09 14.77 -17.56
N PHE A 70 -5.25 13.87 -18.10
CA PHE A 70 -5.26 12.45 -17.70
C PHE A 70 -5.00 12.30 -16.21
N CYS A 71 -3.99 12.98 -15.65
CA CYS A 71 -3.68 12.90 -14.22
C CYS A 71 -4.86 13.32 -13.35
N GLN A 72 -5.57 14.40 -13.71
CA GLN A 72 -6.73 14.87 -12.96
C GLN A 72 -7.87 13.85 -12.95
N LEU A 73 -8.20 13.29 -14.12
CA LEU A 73 -9.25 12.28 -14.25
C LEU A 73 -8.85 10.95 -13.57
N TYR A 74 -7.60 10.54 -13.76
CA TYR A 74 -7.08 9.28 -13.25
C TYR A 74 -6.88 9.31 -11.72
N MET A 75 -6.36 10.39 -11.14
CA MET A 75 -6.22 10.49 -9.68
C MET A 75 -7.56 10.49 -8.95
N GLY A 76 -8.62 11.07 -9.54
CA GLY A 76 -9.94 11.12 -8.93
C GLY A 76 -10.74 9.81 -9.00
N GLN A 77 -10.54 9.01 -10.05
CA GLN A 77 -11.41 7.86 -10.35
C GLN A 77 -10.65 6.57 -10.71
N GLY A 78 -9.46 6.68 -11.30
CA GLY A 78 -8.71 5.56 -11.88
C GLY A 78 -7.61 4.98 -11.00
N LEU A 79 -6.98 5.77 -10.12
CA LEU A 79 -5.81 5.34 -9.35
C LEU A 79 -6.15 4.23 -8.36
N ALA A 80 -7.32 4.29 -7.72
CA ALA A 80 -7.79 3.22 -6.85
C ALA A 80 -8.09 1.92 -7.62
N ALA A 81 -8.28 2.02 -8.93
CA ALA A 81 -8.47 0.89 -9.84
C ALA A 81 -7.17 0.48 -10.57
N ASP A 82 -6.03 1.14 -10.34
CA ASP A 82 -4.74 0.64 -10.83
C ASP A 82 -4.46 -0.71 -10.15
N PRO A 83 -4.04 -1.77 -10.86
CA PRO A 83 -3.91 -3.09 -10.26
C PRO A 83 -2.90 -3.15 -9.10
N ALA A 84 -1.80 -2.42 -9.15
CA ALA A 84 -0.82 -2.38 -8.06
C ALA A 84 -1.38 -1.59 -6.87
N VAL A 85 -2.02 -0.46 -7.12
CA VAL A 85 -2.64 0.36 -6.05
C VAL A 85 -3.84 -0.34 -5.42
N TYR A 86 -4.71 -0.95 -6.23
CA TYR A 86 -5.85 -1.73 -5.77
C TYR A 86 -5.40 -2.88 -4.87
N ARG A 87 -4.36 -3.63 -5.26
CA ARG A 87 -3.78 -4.69 -4.43
C ARG A 87 -3.16 -4.14 -3.14
N LEU A 88 -2.38 -3.06 -3.20
CA LEU A 88 -1.86 -2.40 -2.00
C LEU A 88 -2.97 -2.04 -1.01
N ILE A 89 -4.11 -1.57 -1.51
CA ILE A 89 -5.27 -1.19 -0.70
C ILE A 89 -6.02 -2.42 -0.16
N THR A 90 -6.16 -3.49 -0.94
CA THR A 90 -7.04 -4.62 -0.61
C THR A 90 -6.35 -5.78 0.08
N SER A 91 -5.14 -6.15 -0.32
CA SER A 91 -4.39 -7.28 0.26
C SER A 91 -3.35 -6.84 1.29
N GLY A 92 -2.92 -5.58 1.25
CA GLY A 92 -1.84 -5.08 2.08
C GLY A 92 -0.48 -5.71 1.77
N GLN A 93 -0.33 -6.35 0.61
CA GLN A 93 0.94 -6.92 0.15
C GLN A 93 1.59 -6.01 -0.90
N SER A 94 2.92 -5.94 -0.87
CA SER A 94 3.70 -5.30 -1.93
C SER A 94 3.51 -6.06 -3.24
N VAL A 95 3.39 -5.32 -4.33
CA VAL A 95 3.16 -5.83 -5.68
C VAL A 95 4.26 -5.28 -6.54
N THR A 96 5.17 -6.11 -7.00
CA THR A 96 6.28 -5.65 -7.85
C THR A 96 5.91 -5.60 -9.34
N SER A 97 4.78 -6.22 -9.73
CA SER A 97 4.25 -6.10 -11.09
C SER A 97 2.72 -6.25 -11.12
N SER A 98 2.06 -5.32 -11.83
CA SER A 98 0.62 -5.39 -12.11
C SER A 98 0.23 -6.67 -12.86
N ALA A 99 1.17 -7.30 -13.58
CA ALA A 99 0.96 -8.50 -14.40
C ALA A 99 0.94 -9.83 -13.63
N ASP A 100 1.22 -9.83 -12.32
CA ASP A 100 1.44 -11.07 -11.54
C ASP A 100 0.14 -11.75 -11.12
N GLU A 101 -0.98 -11.04 -11.20
CA GLU A 101 -2.32 -11.59 -11.01
C GLU A 101 -3.30 -11.04 -12.06
N PRO A 102 -3.65 -11.81 -13.09
CA PRO A 102 -4.58 -11.41 -14.14
C PRO A 102 -6.06 -11.42 -13.71
N ALA A 103 -6.36 -11.75 -12.45
CA ALA A 103 -7.74 -11.87 -11.96
C ALA A 103 -8.47 -10.53 -11.81
N PHE A 104 -7.73 -9.41 -11.68
CA PHE A 104 -8.32 -8.08 -11.61
C PHE A 104 -8.38 -7.45 -13.00
N SER A 105 -9.59 -7.34 -13.55
CA SER A 105 -9.86 -6.54 -14.75
C SER A 105 -10.11 -5.09 -14.34
N GLU A 106 -9.31 -4.17 -14.86
CA GLU A 106 -9.61 -2.75 -14.72
C GLU A 106 -11.02 -2.43 -15.28
N PRO A 107 -11.77 -1.51 -14.66
CA PRO A 107 -13.05 -1.06 -15.19
C PRO A 107 -12.89 -0.51 -16.61
N LYS A 108 -13.85 -0.81 -17.49
CA LYS A 108 -13.79 -0.41 -18.91
C LYS A 108 -13.59 1.09 -19.11
N ASP A 109 -14.21 1.92 -18.28
CA ASP A 109 -14.09 3.38 -18.38
C ASP A 109 -12.65 3.85 -18.12
N ILE A 110 -11.92 3.19 -17.22
CA ILE A 110 -10.51 3.48 -16.94
C ILE A 110 -9.61 3.00 -18.08
N THR A 111 -9.88 1.82 -18.63
CA THR A 111 -9.16 1.31 -19.80
C THR A 111 -9.36 2.23 -21.02
N SER A 112 -10.59 2.67 -21.27
CA SER A 112 -10.91 3.62 -22.34
C SER A 112 -10.21 4.96 -22.11
N LEU A 113 -10.26 5.49 -20.89
CA LEU A 113 -9.57 6.73 -20.52
C LEU A 113 -8.06 6.64 -20.80
N LYS A 114 -7.40 5.53 -20.44
CA LYS A 114 -5.98 5.32 -20.76
C LYS A 114 -5.74 5.39 -22.27
N LEU A 115 -6.55 4.69 -23.05
CA LEU A 115 -6.42 4.66 -24.51
C LEU A 115 -6.67 6.03 -25.18
N ASP A 116 -7.63 6.81 -24.68
CA ASP A 116 -7.94 8.16 -25.16
C ASP A 116 -6.74 9.11 -25.04
N PHE A 117 -5.91 8.91 -24.01
CA PHE A 117 -4.66 9.65 -23.80
C PHE A 117 -3.43 8.92 -24.38
N GLY A 118 -3.64 7.90 -25.21
CA GLY A 118 -2.58 7.19 -25.92
C GLY A 118 -1.78 6.20 -25.06
N ILE A 119 -2.24 5.87 -23.86
CA ILE A 119 -1.59 4.93 -22.94
C ILE A 119 -2.02 3.50 -23.31
N LYS A 120 -1.12 2.75 -23.95
CA LYS A 120 -1.37 1.43 -24.55
C LYS A 120 -0.84 0.28 -23.71
N THR A 121 0.28 0.48 -23.05
CA THR A 121 0.90 -0.48 -22.12
C THR A 121 1.12 0.23 -20.79
N CYS A 122 0.94 -0.47 -19.67
CA CYS A 122 1.22 0.04 -18.34
C CYS A 122 1.67 -1.12 -17.45
N LEU A 123 2.79 -0.94 -16.75
CA LEU A 123 3.25 -1.82 -15.68
C LEU A 123 3.43 -0.97 -14.44
N SER A 124 2.75 -1.36 -13.36
CA SER A 124 2.83 -0.67 -12.08
C SER A 124 3.32 -1.60 -10.98
N ALA A 125 4.02 -1.01 -10.03
CA ALA A 125 4.53 -1.63 -8.82
C ALA A 125 4.14 -0.78 -7.62
N GLY A 126 3.98 -1.43 -6.48
CA GLY A 126 3.54 -0.86 -5.23
C GLY A 126 4.26 -1.51 -4.05
N VAL A 127 4.71 -0.71 -3.09
CA VAL A 127 5.27 -1.21 -1.83
C VAL A 127 4.46 -0.65 -0.68
N ARG A 128 4.08 -1.53 0.23
CA ARG A 128 3.48 -1.14 1.50
C ARG A 128 4.57 -0.95 2.54
N GLY A 129 4.66 0.25 3.08
CA GLY A 129 5.48 0.59 4.23
C GLY A 129 4.70 0.47 5.54
N GLU A 130 5.34 0.92 6.61
CA GLU A 130 4.77 0.92 7.96
C GLU A 130 3.58 1.89 8.07
N HIS A 131 2.66 1.59 9.00
CA HIS A 131 1.49 2.42 9.33
C HIS A 131 0.56 2.79 8.15
N GLY A 132 0.56 1.99 7.08
CA GLY A 132 -0.32 2.21 5.93
C GLY A 132 0.19 3.24 4.93
N THR A 133 1.45 3.69 5.05
CA THR A 133 2.10 4.47 3.99
C THR A 133 2.51 3.54 2.87
N CYS A 134 1.99 3.74 1.66
CA CYS A 134 2.34 2.98 0.48
C CYS A 134 3.05 3.89 -0.54
N SER A 135 3.94 3.32 -1.34
CA SER A 135 4.50 3.99 -2.52
C SER A 135 4.13 3.23 -3.78
N TYR A 136 3.84 3.93 -4.87
CA TYR A 136 3.57 3.33 -6.17
C TYR A 136 4.49 3.90 -7.25
N PHE A 137 4.75 3.09 -8.28
CA PHE A 137 5.58 3.39 -9.42
C PHE A 137 4.92 2.79 -10.66
N ALA A 138 4.68 3.59 -11.69
CA ALA A 138 4.01 3.17 -12.92
C ALA A 138 4.82 3.60 -14.14
N PHE A 139 4.89 2.73 -15.14
CA PHE A 139 5.62 2.92 -16.38
C PHE A 139 4.73 2.51 -17.54
N SER A 140 4.56 3.40 -18.52
CA SER A 140 3.64 3.20 -19.63
C SER A 140 4.27 3.45 -21.00
N ASN A 141 3.67 2.85 -22.03
CA ASN A 141 4.10 2.91 -23.42
C ASN A 141 5.54 2.44 -23.64
N PHE A 142 5.97 1.44 -22.87
CA PHE A 142 7.17 0.67 -23.18
C PHE A 142 6.86 -0.40 -24.24
N ASP A 143 7.90 -0.88 -24.92
CA ASP A 143 7.78 -1.99 -25.87
C ASP A 143 7.32 -3.26 -25.12
N ALA A 144 6.18 -3.82 -25.53
CA ALA A 144 5.59 -5.01 -24.91
C ALA A 144 6.56 -6.22 -24.90
N LYS A 145 7.55 -6.28 -25.81
CA LYS A 145 8.59 -7.31 -25.79
C LYS A 145 9.54 -7.20 -24.59
N GLN A 146 9.59 -6.05 -23.93
CA GLN A 146 10.43 -5.78 -22.76
C GLN A 146 9.69 -5.94 -21.43
N THR A 147 8.43 -6.41 -21.45
CA THR A 147 7.62 -6.59 -20.24
C THR A 147 8.33 -7.40 -19.16
N ASP A 148 8.91 -8.55 -19.51
CA ASP A 148 9.61 -9.42 -18.55
C ASP A 148 10.87 -8.75 -17.97
N LYS A 149 11.59 -7.99 -18.80
CA LYS A 149 12.76 -7.23 -18.37
C LYS A 149 12.37 -6.11 -17.41
N LEU A 150 11.32 -5.35 -17.74
CA LEU A 150 10.83 -4.27 -16.88
C LEU A 150 10.30 -4.83 -15.56
N ARG A 151 9.56 -5.94 -15.59
CA ARG A 151 9.11 -6.64 -14.38
C ARG A 151 10.29 -7.00 -13.48
N LEU A 152 11.34 -7.62 -14.04
CA LEU A 152 12.54 -7.98 -13.27
C LEU A 152 13.25 -6.74 -12.70
N LEU A 153 13.28 -5.63 -13.43
CA LEU A 153 13.79 -4.36 -12.90
C LEU A 153 12.96 -3.86 -11.73
N LEU A 154 11.63 -3.92 -11.80
CA LEU A 154 10.75 -3.49 -10.72
C LEU A 154 10.90 -4.40 -9.49
N ASP A 155 11.00 -5.73 -9.67
CA ASP A 155 11.28 -6.67 -8.57
C ASP A 155 12.52 -6.26 -7.76
N ILE A 156 13.55 -5.76 -8.44
CA ILE A 156 14.82 -5.35 -7.81
C ILE A 156 14.73 -3.91 -7.28
N LEU A 157 14.26 -2.96 -8.09
CA LEU A 157 14.37 -1.52 -7.82
C LEU A 157 13.27 -0.98 -6.91
N THR A 158 12.07 -1.56 -6.97
CA THR A 158 10.90 -1.05 -6.25
C THR A 158 11.11 -0.97 -4.72
N PRO A 159 11.77 -1.94 -4.04
CA PRO A 159 12.15 -1.79 -2.63
C PRO A 159 13.10 -0.60 -2.37
N HIS A 160 14.06 -0.35 -3.27
CA HIS A 160 14.99 0.79 -3.14
C HIS A 160 14.28 2.12 -3.33
N PHE A 161 13.36 2.19 -4.29
CA PHE A 161 12.53 3.38 -4.53
C PHE A 161 11.61 3.64 -3.34
N HIS A 162 11.01 2.59 -2.76
CA HIS A 162 10.21 2.71 -1.55
C HIS A 162 11.01 3.27 -0.38
N LEU A 163 12.20 2.71 -0.09
CA LEU A 163 13.04 3.23 1.00
C LEU A 163 13.48 4.68 0.76
N SER A 164 13.69 5.06 -0.50
CA SER A 164 13.99 6.45 -0.88
C SER A 164 12.77 7.36 -0.65
N TYR A 165 11.59 6.91 -1.07
CA TYR A 165 10.33 7.59 -0.80
C TYR A 165 10.12 7.74 0.71
N MET A 166 10.34 6.69 1.50
CA MET A 166 10.24 6.76 2.96
C MET A 166 11.26 7.73 3.54
N ARG A 167 12.49 7.83 3.05
CA ARG A 167 13.44 8.87 3.52
C ARG A 167 12.94 10.28 3.22
N CYS A 168 12.39 10.50 2.04
CA CYS A 168 11.88 11.81 1.62
C CYS A 168 10.57 12.20 2.32
N HIS A 169 9.69 11.23 2.58
CA HIS A 169 8.44 11.40 3.32
C HIS A 169 8.68 11.52 4.82
N SER A 170 9.59 10.71 5.35
CA SER A 170 10.01 10.70 6.76
C SER A 170 11.10 11.71 7.05
N ALA A 171 11.21 12.81 6.29
CA ALA A 171 11.95 13.97 6.78
C ALA A 171 11.37 14.28 8.16
N TRP A 172 12.11 13.86 9.19
CA TRP A 172 11.70 13.80 10.59
C TRP A 172 11.05 15.15 10.94
N ASN A 173 9.74 15.12 11.13
CA ASN A 173 9.00 16.28 11.61
C ASN A 173 8.58 15.97 13.05
N PRO A 174 9.36 16.39 14.06
CA PRO A 174 9.04 16.15 15.47
C PRO A 174 7.73 16.85 15.89
N GLU A 175 7.22 17.76 15.06
CA GLU A 175 5.93 18.42 15.22
C GLU A 175 4.77 17.65 14.54
N ARG A 176 5.04 16.62 13.71
CA ARG A 176 3.97 15.80 13.13
C ARG A 176 3.45 14.89 14.26
N PRO A 177 2.26 15.15 14.82
CA PRO A 177 1.80 14.38 15.96
C PRO A 177 1.63 12.93 15.50
N ALA A 178 2.20 11.99 16.25
CA ALA A 178 1.76 10.60 16.16
C ALA A 178 0.23 10.62 16.27
N PRO A 179 -0.51 9.89 15.40
CA PRO A 179 -1.95 9.83 15.54
C PRO A 179 -2.27 9.40 16.98
N PRO A 180 -3.06 10.18 17.74
CA PRO A 180 -3.31 9.87 19.13
C PRO A 180 -3.89 8.45 19.23
N PRO A 181 -3.53 7.66 20.25
CA PRO A 181 -4.15 6.36 20.48
C PRO A 181 -5.64 6.60 20.71
N THR A 182 -6.44 6.36 19.67
CA THR A 182 -7.87 6.60 19.73
C THR A 182 -8.53 5.38 20.37
N LEU A 183 -8.91 5.54 21.64
CA LEU A 183 -9.64 4.51 22.38
C LEU A 183 -11.05 4.38 21.80
N LEU A 184 -11.23 3.41 20.92
CA LEU A 184 -12.56 2.93 20.53
C LEU A 184 -13.23 2.30 21.75
N SER A 185 -14.54 2.51 21.90
CA SER A 185 -15.31 1.72 22.87
C SER A 185 -15.33 0.25 22.45
N LYS A 186 -15.55 -0.67 23.40
CA LYS A 186 -15.65 -2.11 23.11
C LYS A 186 -16.63 -2.43 21.97
N ARG A 187 -17.75 -1.68 21.90
CA ARG A 187 -18.77 -1.85 20.87
C ARG A 187 -18.34 -1.33 19.50
N GLU A 188 -17.64 -0.20 19.47
CA GLU A 188 -17.06 0.37 18.25
C GLU A 188 -15.94 -0.51 17.70
N GLU A 189 -15.12 -1.08 18.59
CA GLU A 189 -14.06 -2.04 18.25
C GLU A 189 -14.65 -3.33 17.66
N GLU A 190 -15.69 -3.88 18.30
CA GLU A 190 -16.38 -5.07 17.83
C GLU A 190 -17.02 -4.87 16.46
N ILE A 191 -17.64 -3.71 16.23
CA ILE A 191 -18.20 -3.33 14.93
C ILE A 191 -17.09 -3.18 13.88
N LEU A 192 -15.98 -2.52 14.21
CA LEU A 192 -14.85 -2.33 13.30
C LEU A 192 -14.20 -3.66 12.92
N ARG A 193 -14.11 -4.62 13.84
CA ARG A 193 -13.63 -5.98 13.56
C ARG A 193 -14.47 -6.70 12.52
N TRP A 194 -15.80 -6.64 12.63
CA TRP A 194 -16.68 -7.23 11.62
C TRP A 194 -16.64 -6.49 10.28
N VAL A 195 -16.40 -5.17 10.32
CA VAL A 195 -16.15 -4.39 9.12
C VAL A 195 -14.87 -4.83 8.40
N ALA A 196 -13.79 -5.04 9.15
CA ALA A 196 -12.52 -5.58 8.64
C ALA A 196 -12.65 -7.00 8.08
N ALA A 197 -13.55 -7.81 8.66
CA ALA A 197 -13.90 -9.14 8.15
C ALA A 197 -14.85 -9.12 6.92
N GLY A 198 -15.11 -7.95 6.33
CA GLY A 198 -15.91 -7.79 5.11
C GLY A 198 -17.43 -7.84 5.31
N LYS A 199 -17.94 -7.87 6.55
CA LYS A 199 -19.39 -7.96 6.81
C LYS A 199 -20.13 -6.66 6.51
N THR A 200 -21.22 -6.74 5.76
CA THR A 200 -22.10 -5.60 5.49
C THR A 200 -22.74 -5.06 6.77
N ASN A 201 -23.17 -3.80 6.77
CA ASN A 201 -23.83 -3.21 7.94
C ASN A 201 -25.09 -3.98 8.35
N TRP A 202 -25.77 -4.62 7.40
CA TRP A 202 -26.93 -5.48 7.66
C TRP A 202 -26.50 -6.78 8.36
N GLU A 203 -25.48 -7.49 7.84
CA GLU A 203 -24.95 -8.68 8.51
C GLU A 203 -24.44 -8.37 9.92
N ILE A 204 -23.75 -7.24 10.10
CA ILE A 204 -23.29 -6.78 11.42
C ILE A 204 -24.48 -6.54 12.35
N SER A 205 -25.56 -5.95 11.84
CA SER A 205 -26.77 -5.72 12.64
C SER A 205 -27.41 -7.02 13.12
N VAL A 206 -27.39 -8.06 12.28
CA VAL A 206 -27.86 -9.41 12.60
C VAL A 206 -26.93 -10.10 13.61
N ILE A 207 -25.62 -10.09 13.36
CA ILE A 207 -24.60 -10.70 14.24
C ILE A 207 -24.67 -10.09 15.64
N LEU A 208 -24.78 -8.76 15.72
CA LEU A 208 -24.72 -8.01 16.98
C LEU A 208 -26.09 -7.77 17.62
N LYS A 209 -27.18 -8.29 17.02
CA LYS A 209 -28.56 -8.16 17.46
C LYS A 209 -28.97 -6.70 17.75
N VAL A 210 -28.65 -5.80 16.84
CA VAL A 210 -29.00 -4.36 16.92
C VAL A 210 -29.61 -3.89 15.61
N SER A 211 -30.20 -2.69 15.61
CA SER A 211 -30.74 -2.12 14.37
C SER A 211 -29.63 -1.72 13.38
N LEU A 212 -29.94 -1.74 12.09
CA LEU A 212 -29.04 -1.21 11.05
C LEU A 212 -28.63 0.25 11.31
N ASN A 213 -29.55 1.06 11.85
CA ASN A 213 -29.29 2.45 12.20
C ASN A 213 -28.28 2.58 13.34
N THR A 214 -28.33 1.68 14.32
CA THR A 214 -27.36 1.60 15.42
C THR A 214 -25.96 1.29 14.89
N VAL A 215 -25.84 0.36 13.92
CA VAL A 215 -24.56 0.05 13.27
C VAL A 215 -24.01 1.27 12.51
N LYS A 216 -24.86 1.97 11.73
CA LYS A 216 -24.47 3.19 11.01
C LYS A 216 -24.01 4.29 11.95
N PHE A 217 -24.69 4.47 13.09
CA PHE A 217 -24.32 5.43 14.12
C PHE A 217 -22.93 5.13 14.71
N HIS A 218 -22.68 3.89 15.11
CA HIS A 218 -21.37 3.49 15.62
C HIS A 218 -20.27 3.62 14.57
N LEU A 219 -20.53 3.26 13.31
CA LEU A 219 -19.54 3.44 12.23
C LEU A 219 -19.20 4.90 11.98
N LYS A 220 -20.18 5.81 12.04
CA LYS A 220 -19.92 7.25 11.96
C LYS A 220 -18.99 7.71 13.09
N ASN A 221 -19.22 7.25 14.31
CA ASN A 221 -18.37 7.59 15.46
C ASN A 221 -16.98 6.95 15.34
N VAL A 222 -16.89 5.70 14.88
CA VAL A 222 -15.62 5.02 14.59
C VAL A 222 -14.81 5.83 13.59
N PHE A 223 -15.41 6.21 12.46
CA PHE A 223 -14.74 6.97 11.40
C PHE A 223 -14.22 8.31 11.90
N GLN A 224 -15.05 9.04 12.66
CA GLN A 224 -14.66 10.29 13.30
C GLN A 224 -13.52 10.09 14.30
N LYS A 225 -13.56 9.03 15.13
CA LYS A 225 -12.55 8.75 16.14
C LYS A 225 -11.21 8.35 15.54
N ILE A 226 -11.20 7.57 14.46
CA ILE A 226 -9.95 7.11 13.83
C ILE A 226 -9.48 8.03 12.70
N GLY A 227 -10.20 9.13 12.44
CA GLY A 227 -9.82 10.15 11.46
C GLY A 227 -9.89 9.67 10.02
N VAL A 228 -10.83 8.80 9.68
CA VAL A 228 -11.04 8.27 8.33
C VAL A 228 -12.40 8.68 7.78
N GLU A 229 -12.50 8.78 6.45
CA GLU A 229 -13.73 9.27 5.81
C GLU A 229 -14.63 8.16 5.28
N ASN A 230 -14.09 6.97 5.10
CA ASN A 230 -14.79 5.88 4.46
C ASN A 230 -14.49 4.51 5.10
N ARG A 231 -15.36 3.55 4.79
CA ARG A 231 -15.29 2.18 5.30
C ARG A 231 -13.97 1.50 4.98
N TRP A 232 -13.39 1.78 3.82
CA TRP A 232 -12.14 1.16 3.38
C TRP A 232 -10.95 1.64 4.21
N SER A 233 -10.86 2.93 4.45
CA SER A 233 -9.86 3.53 5.34
C SER A 233 -9.98 3.01 6.78
N ALA A 234 -11.21 2.70 7.24
CA ALA A 234 -11.42 2.06 8.54
C ALA A 234 -10.91 0.60 8.59
N ILE A 235 -11.07 -0.16 7.51
CA ILE A 235 -10.52 -1.53 7.39
C ILE A 235 -8.98 -1.49 7.42
N ALA A 236 -8.38 -0.57 6.67
CA ALA A 236 -6.94 -0.36 6.66
C ALA A 236 -6.41 0.05 8.06
N TYR A 237 -7.14 0.91 8.77
CA TYR A 237 -6.84 1.27 10.16
C TYR A 237 -6.82 0.04 11.08
N TRP A 238 -7.83 -0.84 11.00
CA TRP A 238 -7.88 -2.06 11.82
C TRP A 238 -6.68 -2.98 11.58
N GLN A 239 -6.36 -3.23 10.30
CA GLN A 239 -5.27 -4.11 9.89
C GLN A 239 -3.87 -3.58 10.27
N THR A 240 -3.72 -2.26 10.44
CA THR A 240 -2.46 -1.64 10.91
C THR A 240 -2.31 -1.69 12.43
N GLY A 241 -3.42 -1.70 13.19
CA GLY A 241 -3.40 -1.80 14.66
C GLY A 241 -3.13 -3.20 15.21
N GLU A 242 -3.38 -4.27 14.44
CA GLU A 242 -3.20 -5.66 14.89
C GLU A 242 -1.72 -6.04 15.03
N GLN A 243 -0.80 -5.39 14.30
CA GLN A 243 0.65 -5.65 14.39
C GLN A 243 1.30 -5.06 15.67
N HIS A 244 0.58 -4.23 16.44
CA HIS A 244 1.08 -3.59 17.66
C HIS A 244 0.32 -4.00 18.94
N ARG A 245 -0.65 -4.92 18.85
CA ARG A 245 -1.24 -5.53 20.05
C ARG A 245 -0.32 -6.62 20.58
N VAL A 246 0.64 -6.20 21.40
CA VAL A 246 1.17 -7.09 22.43
C VAL A 246 -0.02 -7.51 23.28
N ILE A 247 -0.52 -8.73 23.05
CA ILE A 247 -1.39 -9.41 23.99
C ILE A 247 -0.56 -9.48 25.28
N PRO A 248 -0.98 -8.89 26.42
CA PRO A 248 -0.38 -9.26 27.69
C PRO A 248 -0.64 -10.75 27.82
N SER A 249 0.39 -11.56 27.63
CA SER A 249 0.32 -12.98 27.95
C SER A 249 -0.21 -13.06 29.37
N ALA A 250 -1.29 -13.81 29.56
CA ALA A 250 -1.81 -14.10 30.88
C ALA A 250 -0.62 -14.58 31.75
N PRO A 251 -0.52 -14.14 33.02
CA PRO A 251 0.55 -14.61 33.87
C PRO A 251 0.52 -16.13 33.93
N PRO A 252 1.68 -16.81 33.98
CA PRO A 252 1.73 -18.26 34.04
C PRO A 252 0.88 -18.70 35.24
N SER A 253 -0.09 -19.55 34.99
CA SER A 253 -0.78 -20.27 36.05
C SER A 253 0.27 -20.98 36.89
N ASP A 254 0.30 -20.67 38.19
CA ASP A 254 1.08 -21.36 39.21
C ASP A 254 1.00 -22.87 39.00
N ASP A 255 2.10 -23.46 38.54
CA ASP A 255 2.34 -24.89 38.56
C ASP A 255 2.60 -25.29 40.02
N ARG A 256 1.54 -25.38 40.82
CA ARG A 256 1.58 -26.18 42.05
C ARG A 256 1.65 -27.64 41.66
N SER A 257 2.87 -28.14 41.52
CA SER A 257 3.13 -29.57 41.69
C SER A 257 2.76 -29.97 43.12
N PRO A 258 1.99 -31.05 43.35
CA PRO A 258 1.81 -31.58 44.68
C PRO A 258 3.15 -32.18 45.13
N SER A 259 3.69 -31.66 46.24
CA SER A 259 4.83 -32.22 46.94
C SER A 259 4.59 -33.70 47.22
N GLY A 260 5.45 -34.54 46.65
CA GLY A 260 5.53 -35.95 46.98
C GLY A 260 5.82 -36.17 48.46
N ALA A 261 5.30 -37.27 48.95
CA ALA A 261 5.49 -37.80 50.28
C ALA A 261 6.97 -37.86 50.68
N ASN A 262 7.26 -37.48 51.92
CA ASN A 262 8.36 -38.06 52.66
C ASN A 262 7.87 -38.51 54.04
N THR A 263 8.14 -39.78 54.28
CA THR A 263 8.07 -40.60 55.49
C THR A 263 8.57 -39.93 56.78
N THR A 264 7.90 -40.22 57.89
CA THR A 264 8.52 -40.47 59.20
C THR A 264 7.64 -41.46 59.98
N ASP A 265 8.30 -42.52 60.46
CA ASP A 265 8.02 -43.43 61.59
C ASP A 265 6.58 -43.62 62.11
#